data_AF-A0A091N5N7-F1
#
_entry.id   AF-A0A091N5N7-F1
#
_cell.length_a   1.000
_cell.length_b   1.000
_cell.length_c   1.000
_cell.angle_alpha   90.00
_cell.angle_beta   90.00
_cell.angle_gamma   90.00
#
_symmetry.space_group_name_H-M   'P 1'
#
loop_
_entity.id
_entity.type
_entity.pdbx_description
1 polymer ?
#
loop_
_entity_poly.entity_id
_entity_poly.type
_entity_poly.pdbx_seq_one_letter_code
_entity_poly.pdbx_strand_id
1 'polypeptide(L)'
;ADGYKVVFVRRSPLVLVAVARTRQSEQGIAHELLYIYYQILSLLTWTQLNHIFQQKQNYDLRRLLAGSERITDNLLDLMAHDPSFLMGAVRCLPLAARVREAVSTSLQQAKAKSLVFSILLSGNQLVSLVRKKDQFLHPIDLHLLFNLISSSSSFREGEAWTPICLPKFNSSGFFHAHISYLEQEMDLCLLLVSTDREDFFTVSDCKRRFQERLRRRGVHHALQEALRTPFYSVAQVGIPDLRHFIYKSKSSGLFTSPEIEAPYVQEEEKERLLGLYQYLHSRAHNSSRPLKNIYFTGPRENLLAWVTSAFELYVCYSPLGTKAGAISAVNKLMKWIRKEEDRLFILTPQTY
;
A
#
# COMPACT_ATOMS: atom_id res chain seq x y z
N ALA A 1 27.35 4.83 23.44
CA ALA A 1 26.90 4.30 22.14
C ALA A 1 25.89 5.30 21.58
N ASP A 2 26.18 5.91 20.44
CA ASP A 2 25.72 7.25 20.03
C ASP A 2 24.24 7.37 19.61
N GLY A 3 23.37 6.48 20.10
CA GLY A 3 21.93 6.47 19.82
C GLY A 3 21.55 5.95 18.44
N TYR A 4 22.50 5.43 17.66
CA TYR A 4 22.26 4.79 16.36
C TYR A 4 21.97 3.29 16.52
N LYS A 5 21.08 2.79 15.66
CA LYS A 5 20.83 1.36 15.45
C LYS A 5 21.48 0.95 14.14
N VAL A 6 22.19 -0.19 14.17
CA VAL A 6 22.75 -0.80 12.97
C VAL A 6 22.06 -2.15 12.78
N VAL A 7 21.32 -2.30 11.69
CA VAL A 7 20.50 -3.49 11.42
C VAL A 7 20.98 -4.15 10.14
N PHE A 8 21.20 -5.47 10.21
CA PHE A 8 21.65 -6.29 9.09
C PHE A 8 20.54 -7.26 8.70
N VAL A 9 20.22 -7.34 7.41
CA VAL A 9 19.31 -8.33 6.83
C VAL A 9 20.05 -9.12 5.78
N ARG A 10 20.25 -10.41 6.04
CA ARG A 10 20.90 -11.33 5.10
C ARG A 10 19.85 -12.03 4.24
N ARG A 11 19.91 -11.81 2.92
CA ARG A 11 19.10 -12.48 1.91
C ARG A 11 20.01 -12.87 0.75
N SER A 12 20.58 -14.08 0.82
CA SER A 12 21.53 -14.57 -0.18
C SER A 12 21.07 -14.28 -1.61
N PRO A 13 21.95 -13.71 -2.47
CA PRO A 13 23.38 -13.42 -2.25
C PRO A 13 23.68 -12.08 -1.55
N LEU A 14 22.66 -11.31 -1.16
CA LEU A 14 22.80 -9.95 -0.65
C LEU A 14 22.82 -9.88 0.88
N VAL A 15 23.55 -8.89 1.39
CA VAL A 15 23.48 -8.43 2.77
C VAL A 15 23.09 -6.96 2.72
N LEU A 16 21.92 -6.63 3.26
CA LEU A 16 21.43 -5.26 3.34
C LEU A 16 21.70 -4.72 4.74
N VAL A 17 22.10 -3.45 4.82
CA VAL A 17 22.49 -2.80 6.08
C VAL A 17 21.83 -1.44 6.17
N ALA A 18 21.22 -1.14 7.32
CA ALA A 18 20.73 0.18 7.65
C ALA A 18 21.45 0.71 8.90
N VAL A 19 21.80 2.00 8.87
CA VAL A 19 22.25 2.76 10.04
C VAL A 19 21.24 3.87 10.26
N ALA A 20 20.50 3.80 11.36
CA ALA A 20 19.36 4.69 11.58
C ALA A 20 19.38 5.27 12.99
N ARG A 21 19.05 6.56 13.09
CA ARG A 21 18.76 7.25 14.35
C ARG A 21 17.27 7.54 14.44
N THR A 22 16.48 6.49 14.62
CA THR A 22 15.00 6.60 14.61
C THR A 22 14.37 5.93 15.83
N ARG A 23 13.10 6.26 16.08
CA ARG A 23 12.28 5.64 17.13
C ARG A 23 11.75 4.25 16.75
N GLN A 24 11.93 3.83 15.49
CA GLN A 24 11.49 2.53 14.99
C GLN A 24 12.19 1.38 15.72
N SER A 25 11.55 0.22 15.82
CA SER A 25 12.22 -0.98 16.30
C SER A 25 13.22 -1.51 15.26
N GLU A 26 14.17 -2.33 15.71
CA GLU A 26 15.06 -3.08 14.82
C GLU A 26 14.28 -3.92 13.81
N GLN A 27 13.13 -4.49 14.22
CA GLN A 27 12.23 -5.21 13.34
C GLN A 27 11.59 -4.32 12.26
N GLY A 28 11.25 -3.07 12.59
CA GLY A 28 10.74 -2.10 11.62
C GLY A 28 11.79 -1.75 10.57
N ILE A 29 13.01 -1.44 11.00
CA ILE A 29 14.14 -1.17 10.10
C ILE A 29 14.47 -2.40 9.25
N ALA A 30 14.45 -3.60 9.83
CA ALA A 30 14.63 -4.84 9.09
C ALA A 30 13.52 -5.06 8.04
N HIS A 31 12.30 -4.60 8.31
CA HIS A 31 11.19 -4.66 7.35
C HIS A 31 11.41 -3.71 6.15
N GLU A 32 11.90 -2.50 6.40
CA GLU A 32 12.28 -1.56 5.33
C GLU A 32 13.40 -2.12 4.46
N LEU A 33 14.44 -2.71 5.07
CA LEU A 33 15.50 -3.41 4.33
C LEU A 33 14.96 -4.55 3.46
N LEU A 34 13.89 -5.24 3.90
CA LEU A 34 13.22 -6.25 3.08
C LEU A 34 12.46 -5.62 1.90
N TYR A 35 11.85 -4.44 2.05
CA TYR A 35 11.27 -3.73 0.90
C TYR A 35 12.32 -3.39 -0.15
N ILE A 36 13.49 -2.91 0.27
CA ILE A 36 14.61 -2.65 -0.66
C ILE A 36 15.07 -3.93 -1.35
N TYR A 37 15.18 -5.04 -0.62
CA TYR A 37 15.44 -6.34 -1.22
C TYR A 37 14.40 -6.73 -2.28
N TYR A 38 13.12 -6.58 -1.96
CA TYR A 38 12.05 -6.90 -2.91
C TYR A 38 12.00 -5.93 -4.09
N GLN A 39 12.35 -4.66 -3.91
CA GLN A 39 12.50 -3.70 -5.01
C GLN A 39 13.60 -4.15 -5.99
N ILE A 40 14.75 -4.60 -5.49
CA ILE A 40 15.82 -5.19 -6.33
C ILE A 40 15.29 -6.41 -7.10
N LEU A 41 14.56 -7.30 -6.42
CA LEU A 41 13.97 -8.48 -7.07
C LEU A 41 12.90 -8.11 -8.10
N SER A 42 12.15 -7.03 -7.91
CA SER A 42 11.13 -6.60 -8.88
C SER A 42 11.74 -6.21 -10.24
N LEU A 43 13.01 -5.77 -10.23
CA LEU A 43 13.77 -5.36 -11.41
C LEU A 43 14.54 -6.52 -12.06
N LEU A 44 15.10 -7.44 -11.27
CA LEU A 44 16.01 -8.49 -11.77
C LEU A 44 15.49 -9.92 -11.62
N THR A 45 14.46 -10.19 -10.83
CA THR A 45 14.09 -11.54 -10.35
C THR A 45 15.17 -12.20 -9.47
N TRP A 46 14.74 -13.15 -8.66
CA TRP A 46 15.61 -13.98 -7.83
C TRP A 46 16.49 -14.91 -8.67
N THR A 47 15.96 -15.42 -9.78
CA THR A 47 16.69 -16.35 -10.66
C THR A 47 17.89 -15.66 -11.31
N GLN A 48 17.71 -14.48 -11.90
CA GLN A 48 18.84 -13.77 -12.52
C GLN A 48 19.84 -13.33 -11.46
N LEU A 49 19.36 -12.83 -10.30
CA LEU A 49 20.23 -12.42 -9.20
C LEU A 49 21.15 -13.57 -8.75
N ASN A 50 20.59 -14.76 -8.49
CA ASN A 50 21.42 -15.89 -8.08
C ASN A 50 22.34 -16.39 -9.18
N HIS A 51 21.85 -16.50 -10.42
CA HIS A 51 22.67 -16.94 -11.53
C HIS A 51 23.92 -16.06 -11.69
N ILE A 52 23.76 -14.74 -11.58
CA ILE A 52 24.86 -13.78 -11.71
C ILE A 52 25.89 -13.97 -10.59
N PHE A 53 25.46 -14.07 -9.33
CA PHE A 53 26.38 -14.24 -8.20
C PHE A 53 26.97 -15.65 -8.08
N GLN A 54 26.32 -16.67 -8.65
CA GLN A 54 26.90 -18.00 -8.81
C GLN A 54 28.05 -18.00 -9.83
N GLN A 55 27.89 -17.28 -10.94
CA GLN A 55 28.93 -17.17 -11.96
C GLN A 55 30.05 -16.20 -11.55
N LYS A 56 29.72 -15.09 -10.91
CA LYS A 56 30.64 -14.02 -10.51
C LYS A 56 30.29 -13.48 -9.13
N GLN A 57 30.92 -14.03 -8.09
CA GLN A 57 30.65 -13.63 -6.70
C GLN A 57 31.01 -12.16 -6.39
N ASN A 58 31.96 -11.58 -7.15
CA ASN A 58 32.41 -10.18 -7.00
C ASN A 58 31.72 -9.22 -7.97
N TYR A 59 30.56 -9.59 -8.52
CA TYR A 59 29.82 -8.74 -9.45
C TYR A 59 29.27 -7.47 -8.75
N ASP A 60 29.46 -6.31 -9.39
CA ASP A 60 28.92 -5.03 -8.92
C ASP A 60 27.46 -4.87 -9.35
N LEU A 61 26.54 -5.14 -8.42
CA LEU A 61 25.09 -5.09 -8.65
C LEU A 61 24.60 -3.71 -9.14
N ARG A 62 25.29 -2.61 -8.81
CA ARG A 62 24.89 -1.26 -9.23
C ARG A 62 24.79 -1.14 -10.74
N ARG A 63 25.57 -1.92 -11.49
CA ARG A 63 25.52 -1.93 -12.96
C ARG A 63 24.19 -2.41 -13.52
N LEU A 64 23.49 -3.30 -12.81
CA LEU A 64 22.17 -3.82 -13.20
C LEU A 64 21.01 -2.96 -12.71
N LEU A 65 21.26 -2.19 -11.65
CA LEU A 65 20.28 -1.26 -11.07
C LEU A 65 20.41 0.16 -11.64
N ALA A 66 21.41 0.41 -12.48
CA ALA A 66 21.63 1.70 -13.11
C ALA A 66 20.38 2.12 -13.90
N GLY A 67 19.90 3.35 -13.66
CA GLY A 67 18.68 3.89 -14.24
C GLY A 67 17.41 3.62 -13.43
N SER A 68 17.48 2.84 -12.34
CA SER A 68 16.35 2.55 -11.43
C SER A 68 16.46 3.27 -10.07
N GLU A 69 17.41 4.21 -9.94
CA GLU A 69 17.69 4.94 -8.70
C GLU A 69 16.44 5.67 -8.20
N ARG A 70 15.74 6.38 -9.09
CA ARG A 70 14.49 7.10 -8.79
C ARG A 70 13.42 6.20 -8.17
N ILE A 71 13.33 4.95 -8.62
CA ILE A 71 12.36 3.98 -8.09
C ILE A 71 12.71 3.61 -6.65
N THR A 72 14.00 3.45 -6.36
CA THR A 72 14.47 3.11 -5.01
C THR A 72 14.37 4.32 -4.06
N ASP A 73 14.72 5.51 -4.54
CA ASP A 73 14.64 6.76 -3.77
C ASP A 73 13.18 7.06 -3.40
N ASN A 74 12.26 6.97 -4.37
CA ASN A 74 10.84 7.17 -4.11
C ASN A 74 10.28 6.11 -3.13
N LEU A 75 10.76 4.87 -3.17
CA LEU A 75 10.35 3.85 -2.19
C LEU A 75 10.78 4.20 -0.77
N LEU A 76 11.99 4.73 -0.60
CA LEU A 76 12.49 5.18 0.70
C LEU A 76 11.66 6.35 1.23
N ASP A 77 11.36 7.34 0.38
CA ASP A 77 10.51 8.47 0.73
C ASP A 77 9.10 8.00 1.12
N LEU A 78 8.52 7.06 0.36
CA LEU A 78 7.23 6.48 0.67
C LEU A 78 7.23 5.71 2.00
N MET A 79 8.26 4.92 2.30
CA MET A 79 8.37 4.22 3.59
C MET A 79 8.50 5.19 4.78
N ALA A 80 9.09 6.36 4.56
CA ALA A 80 9.26 7.38 5.59
C ALA A 80 7.96 8.12 5.94
N HIS A 81 7.00 8.24 5.00
CA HIS A 81 5.82 9.09 5.18
C HIS A 81 4.48 8.35 5.10
N ASP A 82 4.39 7.24 4.35
CA ASP A 82 3.14 6.51 4.14
C ASP A 82 2.97 5.38 5.18
N PRO A 83 1.89 5.39 5.99
CA PRO A 83 1.62 4.33 6.96
C PRO A 83 1.37 2.95 6.33
N SER A 84 1.12 2.86 5.02
CA SER A 84 0.91 1.59 4.31
C SER A 84 2.06 0.59 4.52
N PHE A 85 3.30 1.08 4.52
CA PHE A 85 4.50 0.27 4.73
C PHE A 85 4.63 -0.22 6.18
N LEU A 86 4.36 0.66 7.15
CA LEU A 86 4.34 0.29 8.57
C LEU A 86 3.28 -0.76 8.85
N MET A 87 2.10 -0.62 8.24
CA MET A 87 0.99 -1.54 8.41
C MET A 87 1.15 -2.83 7.60
N GLY A 88 2.02 -2.86 6.60
CA GLY A 88 2.11 -3.96 5.63
C GLY A 88 0.77 -4.21 4.93
N ALA A 89 0.05 -3.15 4.62
CA ALA A 89 -1.31 -3.19 4.08
C ALA A 89 -1.53 -2.03 3.10
N VAL A 90 -2.43 -2.21 2.14
CA VAL A 90 -2.69 -1.22 1.09
C VAL A 90 -3.90 -0.35 1.45
N ARG A 91 -3.82 0.96 1.13
CA ARG A 91 -4.96 1.87 1.32
C ARG A 91 -5.96 1.68 0.19
N CYS A 92 -7.24 1.62 0.52
CA CYS A 92 -8.30 1.62 -0.49
C CYS A 92 -8.90 3.02 -0.65
N LEU A 93 -9.22 3.42 -1.88
CA LEU A 93 -9.96 4.66 -2.15
C LEU A 93 -11.38 4.50 -1.58
N PRO A 94 -11.85 5.39 -0.68
CA PRO A 94 -13.23 5.37 -0.20
C PRO A 94 -14.21 5.57 -1.37
N LEU A 95 -15.05 4.58 -1.63
CA LEU A 95 -15.93 4.58 -2.81
C LEU A 95 -17.24 3.88 -2.48
N ALA A 96 -18.37 4.45 -2.90
CA ALA A 96 -19.68 3.83 -2.69
C ALA A 96 -19.71 2.39 -3.27
N ALA A 97 -20.29 1.45 -2.52
CA ALA A 97 -20.30 0.03 -2.86
C ALA A 97 -20.78 -0.24 -4.30
N ARG A 98 -21.87 0.40 -4.72
CA ARG A 98 -22.44 0.30 -6.07
C ARG A 98 -21.46 0.74 -7.16
N VAL A 99 -20.70 1.81 -6.92
CA VAL A 99 -19.71 2.32 -7.89
C VAL A 99 -18.54 1.36 -7.98
N ARG A 100 -18.04 0.89 -6.83
CA ARG A 100 -16.96 -0.10 -6.77
C ARG A 100 -17.35 -1.40 -7.48
N GLU A 101 -18.54 -1.92 -7.22
CA GLU A 101 -19.07 -3.13 -7.86
C GLU A 101 -19.17 -2.99 -9.39
N ALA A 102 -19.67 -1.85 -9.87
CA ALA A 102 -19.74 -1.56 -11.30
C ALA A 102 -18.34 -1.48 -11.95
N VAL A 103 -17.35 -0.91 -11.27
CA VAL A 103 -15.95 -0.89 -11.71
C VAL A 103 -15.36 -2.29 -11.75
N SER A 104 -15.45 -3.04 -10.65
CA SER A 104 -14.93 -4.41 -10.55
C SER A 104 -15.54 -5.30 -11.62
N THR A 105 -16.86 -5.24 -11.80
CA THR A 105 -17.57 -6.03 -12.81
C THR A 105 -17.15 -5.65 -14.23
N SER A 106 -16.88 -4.37 -14.48
CA SER A 106 -16.38 -3.92 -15.79
C SER A 106 -14.97 -4.44 -16.07
N LEU A 107 -14.09 -4.46 -15.06
CA LEU A 107 -12.75 -5.07 -15.15
C LEU A 107 -12.84 -6.58 -15.37
N GLN A 108 -13.68 -7.27 -14.60
CA GLN A 108 -13.87 -8.73 -14.70
C GLN A 108 -14.33 -9.17 -16.10
N GLN A 109 -15.21 -8.39 -16.72
CA GLN A 109 -15.71 -8.67 -18.07
C GLN A 109 -14.70 -8.32 -19.17
N ALA A 110 -13.77 -7.40 -18.91
CA ALA A 110 -12.70 -7.00 -19.83
C ALA A 110 -11.47 -7.91 -19.66
N LYS A 111 -11.66 -9.23 -19.82
CA LYS A 111 -10.60 -10.23 -19.60
C LYS A 111 -9.93 -10.73 -20.87
N ALA A 112 -8.71 -11.23 -20.71
CA ALA A 112 -7.98 -12.08 -21.65
C ALA A 112 -7.46 -13.33 -20.93
N LYS A 113 -7.12 -14.38 -21.70
CA LYS A 113 -6.66 -15.66 -21.13
C LYS A 113 -5.33 -15.53 -20.37
N SER A 114 -4.46 -14.64 -20.84
CA SER A 114 -3.12 -14.35 -20.29
C SER A 114 -3.17 -13.56 -18.97
N LEU A 115 -4.21 -12.75 -18.76
CA LEU A 115 -4.31 -11.85 -17.59
C LEU A 115 -4.37 -12.62 -16.28
N VAL A 116 -3.56 -12.18 -15.31
CA VAL A 116 -3.53 -12.70 -13.93
C VAL A 116 -4.17 -11.71 -12.98
N PHE A 117 -3.86 -10.42 -13.14
CA PHE A 117 -4.39 -9.34 -12.30
C PHE A 117 -4.86 -8.17 -13.18
N SER A 118 -6.01 -7.59 -12.84
CA SER A 118 -6.41 -6.24 -13.27
C SER A 118 -6.52 -5.38 -12.03
N ILE A 119 -5.71 -4.35 -11.97
CA ILE A 119 -5.59 -3.45 -10.82
C ILE A 119 -5.94 -2.05 -11.31
N LEU A 120 -6.88 -1.41 -10.63
CA LEU A 120 -7.21 -0.01 -10.84
C LEU A 120 -6.80 0.76 -9.59
N LEU A 121 -6.00 1.79 -9.76
CA LEU A 121 -5.45 2.59 -8.66
C LEU A 121 -5.45 4.09 -8.99
N SER A 122 -5.39 4.91 -7.95
CA SER A 122 -5.23 6.36 -8.01
C SER A 122 -4.24 6.79 -6.93
N GLY A 123 -3.20 7.53 -7.29
CA GLY A 123 -2.04 7.73 -6.42
C GLY A 123 -1.58 6.40 -5.77
N ASN A 124 -1.50 6.39 -4.44
CA ASN A 124 -1.18 5.19 -3.64
C ASN A 124 -2.43 4.47 -3.07
N GLN A 125 -3.59 4.63 -3.71
CA GLN A 125 -4.86 4.02 -3.28
C GLN A 125 -5.39 3.01 -4.30
N LEU A 126 -5.77 1.84 -3.79
CA LEU A 126 -6.41 0.80 -4.57
C LEU A 126 -7.90 1.14 -4.78
N VAL A 127 -8.33 1.22 -6.03
CA VAL A 127 -9.74 1.44 -6.40
C VAL A 127 -10.46 0.11 -6.59
N SER A 128 -9.86 -0.82 -7.33
CA SER A 128 -10.41 -2.16 -7.56
C SER A 128 -9.32 -3.15 -7.94
N LEU A 129 -9.51 -4.42 -7.56
CA LEU A 129 -8.63 -5.54 -7.91
C LEU A 129 -9.48 -6.71 -8.42
N VAL A 130 -9.17 -7.19 -9.63
CA VAL A 130 -9.67 -8.45 -10.18
C VAL A 130 -8.48 -9.38 -10.39
N ARG A 131 -8.65 -10.66 -10.07
CA ARG A 131 -7.56 -11.65 -10.13
C ARG A 131 -8.02 -12.98 -10.71
N LYS A 132 -7.10 -13.81 -11.17
CA LYS A 132 -7.41 -15.23 -11.43
C LYS A 132 -7.81 -15.93 -10.13
N LYS A 133 -8.68 -16.94 -10.24
CA LYS A 133 -9.11 -17.75 -9.09
C LYS A 133 -7.88 -18.31 -8.36
N ASP A 134 -7.92 -18.29 -7.03
CA ASP A 134 -6.88 -18.78 -6.12
C ASP A 134 -5.51 -18.07 -6.23
N GLN A 135 -5.41 -16.97 -6.99
CA GLN A 135 -4.21 -16.13 -7.06
C GLN A 135 -4.36 -14.94 -6.12
N PHE A 136 -3.38 -14.74 -5.24
CA PHE A 136 -3.38 -13.67 -4.24
C PHE A 136 -2.18 -12.77 -4.47
N LEU A 137 -2.41 -11.45 -4.51
CA LEU A 137 -1.34 -10.48 -4.62
C LEU A 137 -1.03 -9.91 -3.23
N HIS A 138 0.22 -10.01 -2.82
CA HIS A 138 0.66 -9.58 -1.50
C HIS A 138 0.76 -8.04 -1.42
N PRO A 139 0.48 -7.39 -0.26
CA PRO A 139 0.61 -5.93 -0.11
C PRO A 139 1.96 -5.36 -0.54
N ILE A 140 3.08 -6.03 -0.20
CA ILE A 140 4.41 -5.65 -0.70
C ILE A 140 4.46 -5.54 -2.23
N ASP A 141 3.93 -6.52 -2.96
CA ASP A 141 3.95 -6.48 -4.43
C ASP A 141 3.09 -5.32 -4.96
N LEU A 142 1.95 -5.03 -4.31
CA LEU A 142 1.14 -3.85 -4.64
C LEU A 142 1.90 -2.55 -4.38
N HIS A 143 2.62 -2.43 -3.26
CA HIS A 143 3.43 -1.25 -2.97
C HIS A 143 4.54 -1.05 -4.00
N LEU A 144 5.21 -2.12 -4.44
CA LEU A 144 6.24 -2.03 -5.48
C LEU A 144 5.65 -1.62 -6.84
N LEU A 145 4.45 -2.10 -7.17
CA LEU A 145 3.72 -1.67 -8.37
C LEU A 145 3.30 -0.20 -8.29
N PHE A 146 2.79 0.25 -7.15
CA PHE A 146 2.42 1.66 -6.95
C PHE A 146 3.66 2.55 -7.05
N ASN A 147 4.75 2.14 -6.41
CA ASN A 147 6.03 2.82 -6.46
C ASN A 147 6.59 2.91 -7.89
N LEU A 148 6.51 1.83 -8.67
CA LEU A 148 6.90 1.84 -10.09
C LEU A 148 6.12 2.90 -10.87
N ILE A 149 4.79 2.96 -10.67
CA ILE A 149 3.90 3.89 -11.37
C ILE A 149 4.16 5.34 -10.95
N SER A 150 4.34 5.59 -9.65
CA SER A 150 4.58 6.94 -9.12
C SER A 150 5.96 7.48 -9.48
N SER A 151 6.96 6.60 -9.65
CA SER A 151 8.34 6.97 -9.94
C SER A 151 8.59 7.35 -11.41
N SER A 152 7.62 7.13 -12.30
CA SER A 152 7.78 7.37 -13.74
C SER A 152 6.62 8.16 -14.34
N SER A 153 6.90 9.41 -14.70
CA SER A 153 5.93 10.28 -15.39
C SER A 153 5.61 9.82 -16.81
N SER A 154 6.48 9.04 -17.45
CA SER A 154 6.28 8.54 -18.82
C SER A 154 5.04 7.67 -18.97
N PHE A 155 4.59 7.02 -17.89
CA PHE A 155 3.36 6.22 -17.93
C PHE A 155 2.09 7.04 -18.11
N ARG A 156 2.14 8.36 -17.88
CA ARG A 156 1.02 9.27 -18.18
C ARG A 156 0.84 9.49 -19.68
N GLU A 157 1.88 9.25 -20.47
CA GLU A 157 1.89 9.46 -21.92
C GLU A 157 1.67 8.13 -22.65
N GLY A 158 0.39 7.71 -22.72
CA GLY A 158 -0.01 6.56 -23.53
C GLY A 158 -0.07 5.22 -22.78
N GLU A 159 0.36 4.15 -23.46
CA GLU A 159 0.35 2.79 -22.94
C GLU A 159 1.77 2.25 -22.85
N ALA A 160 2.16 1.81 -21.66
CA ALA A 160 3.44 1.16 -21.45
C ALA A 160 3.29 -0.35 -21.33
N TRP A 161 4.23 -1.08 -21.90
CA TRP A 161 4.35 -2.52 -21.81
C TRP A 161 5.72 -2.86 -21.25
N THR A 162 5.78 -3.18 -19.96
CA THR A 162 7.05 -3.36 -19.26
C THR A 162 7.10 -4.72 -18.56
N PRO A 163 8.24 -5.42 -18.60
CA PRO A 163 8.45 -6.60 -17.76
C PRO A 163 8.47 -6.16 -16.29
N ILE A 164 7.83 -6.94 -15.43
CA ILE A 164 7.81 -6.75 -13.98
C ILE A 164 7.97 -8.09 -13.26
N CYS A 165 8.72 -8.12 -12.16
CA CYS A 165 8.69 -9.24 -11.24
C CYS A 165 7.85 -8.88 -10.02
N LEU A 166 7.09 -9.85 -9.50
CA LEU A 166 6.26 -9.72 -8.30
C LEU A 166 6.87 -10.62 -7.21
N PRO A 167 7.80 -10.12 -6.39
CA PRO A 167 8.66 -10.95 -5.55
C PRO A 167 7.91 -11.84 -4.55
N LYS A 168 6.76 -11.41 -4.03
CA LYS A 168 5.96 -12.20 -3.08
C LYS A 168 4.99 -13.16 -3.76
N PHE A 169 4.61 -12.89 -5.01
CA PHE A 169 3.78 -13.76 -5.83
C PHE A 169 4.59 -14.84 -6.55
N ASN A 170 5.59 -14.44 -7.33
CA ASN A 170 6.56 -15.32 -7.98
C ASN A 170 7.87 -14.57 -8.21
N SER A 171 8.85 -14.83 -7.34
CA SER A 171 10.16 -14.19 -7.39
C SER A 171 11.05 -14.64 -8.55
N SER A 172 10.69 -15.72 -9.26
CA SER A 172 11.60 -16.41 -10.18
C SER A 172 11.39 -16.05 -11.65
N GLY A 173 10.31 -15.33 -11.98
CA GLY A 173 9.94 -15.02 -13.35
C GLY A 173 9.39 -13.61 -13.51
N PHE A 174 9.37 -13.17 -14.77
CA PHE A 174 8.74 -11.92 -15.17
C PHE A 174 7.30 -12.14 -15.64
N PHE A 175 6.46 -11.19 -15.30
CA PHE A 175 5.18 -10.92 -15.95
C PHE A 175 5.36 -9.70 -16.86
N HIS A 176 4.37 -9.43 -17.70
CA HIS A 176 4.31 -8.18 -18.44
C HIS A 176 3.13 -7.34 -17.95
N ALA A 177 3.43 -6.10 -17.58
CA ALA A 177 2.47 -5.12 -17.12
C ALA A 177 2.14 -4.17 -18.27
N HIS A 178 0.85 -4.09 -18.58
CA HIS A 178 0.26 -2.98 -19.32
C HIS A 178 -0.13 -1.90 -18.33
N ILE A 179 0.44 -0.71 -18.49
CA ILE A 179 0.22 0.44 -17.60
C ILE A 179 -0.33 1.57 -18.46
N SER A 180 -1.49 2.11 -18.08
CA SER A 180 -2.05 3.27 -18.76
C SER A 180 -3.01 4.05 -17.88
N TYR A 181 -2.99 5.37 -18.02
CA TYR A 181 -4.00 6.24 -17.43
C TYR A 181 -5.24 6.24 -18.31
N LEU A 182 -6.42 6.17 -17.69
CA LEU A 182 -7.68 6.07 -18.44
C LEU A 182 -8.01 7.38 -19.17
N GLU A 183 -7.74 8.52 -18.55
CA GLU A 183 -7.99 9.85 -19.09
C GLU A 183 -6.93 10.82 -18.58
N GLN A 184 -6.55 11.83 -19.38
CA GLN A 184 -5.44 12.74 -19.05
C GLN A 184 -5.71 13.60 -17.81
N GLU A 185 -6.98 13.94 -17.57
CA GLU A 185 -7.39 14.79 -16.44
C GLU A 185 -7.67 13.99 -15.16
N MET A 186 -7.79 12.67 -15.25
CA MET A 186 -8.07 11.80 -14.11
C MET A 186 -6.81 11.09 -13.65
N ASP A 187 -6.50 11.19 -12.36
CA ASP A 187 -5.43 10.39 -11.74
C ASP A 187 -5.90 8.95 -11.50
N LEU A 188 -6.24 8.24 -12.57
CA LEU A 188 -6.78 6.89 -12.53
C LEU A 188 -5.98 5.99 -13.48
N CYS A 189 -5.12 5.17 -12.89
CA CYS A 189 -4.21 4.27 -13.60
C CYS A 189 -4.75 2.84 -13.62
N LEU A 190 -4.82 2.26 -14.82
CA LEU A 190 -5.11 0.86 -15.06
C LEU A 190 -3.80 0.09 -15.24
N LEU A 191 -3.64 -0.95 -14.44
CA LEU A 191 -2.54 -1.90 -14.50
C LEU A 191 -3.09 -3.29 -14.80
N LEU A 192 -2.73 -3.87 -15.94
CA LEU A 192 -3.11 -5.22 -16.34
C LEU A 192 -1.86 -6.09 -16.41
N VAL A 193 -1.82 -7.17 -15.62
CA VAL A 193 -0.66 -8.05 -15.50
C VAL A 193 -0.92 -9.34 -16.28
N SER A 194 -0.07 -9.62 -17.26
CA SER A 194 -0.13 -10.77 -18.17
C SER A 194 1.00 -11.77 -17.92
N THR A 195 0.74 -13.06 -18.09
CA THR A 195 1.78 -14.11 -18.16
C THR A 195 2.47 -14.19 -19.52
N ASP A 196 1.90 -13.57 -20.54
CA ASP A 196 2.39 -13.63 -21.92
C ASP A 196 3.03 -12.29 -22.32
N ARG A 197 4.28 -12.36 -22.80
CA ARG A 197 5.09 -11.20 -23.22
C ARG A 197 4.59 -10.58 -24.53
N GLU A 198 4.02 -11.37 -25.42
CA GLU A 198 3.65 -10.92 -26.77
C GLU A 198 2.18 -10.46 -26.85
N ASP A 199 1.44 -10.51 -25.74
CA ASP A 199 -0.01 -10.29 -25.70
C ASP A 199 -0.42 -8.81 -25.54
N PHE A 200 0.47 -7.89 -25.92
CA PHE A 200 0.25 -6.44 -25.77
C PHE A 200 -1.09 -5.99 -26.38
N PHE A 201 -1.37 -6.37 -27.63
CA PHE A 201 -2.56 -5.92 -28.35
C PHE A 201 -3.86 -6.44 -27.73
N THR A 202 -3.88 -7.68 -27.26
CA THR A 202 -5.05 -8.26 -26.57
C THR A 202 -5.32 -7.55 -25.24
N VAL A 203 -4.25 -7.21 -24.50
CA VAL A 203 -4.35 -6.51 -23.22
C VAL A 203 -4.76 -5.04 -23.43
N SER A 204 -4.25 -4.37 -24.47
CA SER A 204 -4.70 -3.04 -24.90
C SER A 204 -6.19 -3.04 -25.28
N ASP A 205 -6.65 -4.09 -25.97
CA ASP A 205 -8.08 -4.28 -26.24
C ASP A 205 -8.91 -4.45 -24.95
N CYS A 206 -8.38 -5.12 -23.94
CA CYS A 206 -9.03 -5.22 -22.62
C CYS A 206 -9.23 -3.84 -21.99
N LYS A 207 -8.21 -2.96 -22.00
CA LYS A 207 -8.33 -1.57 -21.54
C LYS A 207 -9.46 -0.85 -22.28
N ARG A 208 -9.49 -0.91 -23.62
CA ARG A 208 -10.52 -0.25 -24.43
C ARG A 208 -11.92 -0.74 -24.07
N ARG A 209 -12.12 -2.06 -23.98
CA ARG A 209 -13.40 -2.68 -23.57
C ARG A 209 -13.79 -2.26 -22.14
N PHE A 210 -12.83 -2.14 -21.24
CA PHE A 210 -13.08 -1.66 -19.88
C PHE A 210 -13.55 -0.18 -19.87
N GLN A 211 -12.87 0.71 -20.59
CA GLN A 211 -13.25 2.12 -20.71
C GLN A 211 -14.65 2.29 -21.31
N GLU A 212 -14.97 1.56 -22.39
CA GLU A 212 -16.30 1.57 -23.00
C GLU A 212 -17.39 1.13 -22.02
N ARG A 213 -17.13 0.06 -21.23
CA ARG A 213 -18.08 -0.43 -20.20
C ARG A 213 -18.26 0.58 -19.07
N LEU A 214 -17.19 1.22 -18.62
CA LEU A 214 -17.22 2.21 -17.56
C LEU A 214 -18.11 3.41 -17.95
N ARG A 215 -17.97 3.87 -19.20
CA ARG A 215 -18.81 4.92 -19.79
C ARG A 215 -20.27 4.49 -19.89
N ARG A 216 -20.55 3.30 -20.42
CA ARG A 216 -21.93 2.77 -20.56
C ARG A 216 -22.65 2.62 -19.21
N ARG A 217 -21.93 2.26 -18.14
CA ARG A 217 -22.52 2.13 -16.79
C ARG A 217 -22.74 3.47 -16.09
N GLY A 218 -22.26 4.59 -16.64
CA GLY A 218 -22.48 5.93 -16.10
C GLY A 218 -21.79 6.19 -14.74
N VAL A 219 -20.79 5.40 -14.37
CA VAL A 219 -20.08 5.55 -13.08
C VAL A 219 -18.92 6.55 -13.13
N HIS A 220 -18.69 7.12 -14.30
CA HIS A 220 -17.57 8.03 -14.56
C HIS A 220 -17.59 9.28 -13.67
N HIS A 221 -18.73 9.97 -13.57
CA HIS A 221 -18.86 11.15 -12.71
C HIS A 221 -18.62 10.83 -11.23
N ALA A 222 -19.19 9.74 -10.73
CA ALA A 222 -19.02 9.32 -9.34
C ALA A 222 -17.56 8.96 -9.03
N LEU A 223 -16.83 8.40 -9.99
CA LEU A 223 -15.38 8.19 -9.87
C LEU A 223 -14.62 9.52 -9.83
N GLN A 224 -14.90 10.44 -10.76
CA GLN A 224 -14.25 11.75 -10.76
C GLN A 224 -14.45 12.50 -9.45
N GLU A 225 -15.66 12.45 -8.88
CA GLU A 225 -15.95 13.05 -7.57
C GLU A 225 -15.15 12.38 -6.45
N ALA A 226 -15.11 11.04 -6.41
CA ALA A 226 -14.31 10.31 -5.43
C ALA A 226 -12.80 10.60 -5.54
N LEU A 227 -12.29 10.85 -6.75
CA LEU A 227 -10.89 11.23 -6.98
C LEU A 227 -10.59 12.67 -6.53
N ARG A 228 -11.58 13.58 -6.54
CA ARG A 228 -11.42 14.95 -6.01
C ARG A 228 -11.40 14.98 -4.48
N THR A 229 -12.07 14.03 -3.83
CA THR A 229 -12.07 13.87 -2.37
C THR A 229 -11.63 12.45 -1.97
N PRO A 230 -10.34 12.12 -2.14
CA PRO A 230 -9.83 10.75 -1.96
C PRO A 230 -9.75 10.28 -0.50
N PHE A 231 -9.99 11.19 0.45
CA PHE A 231 -9.94 10.93 1.88
C PHE A 231 -11.23 11.41 2.56
N TYR A 232 -11.49 10.87 3.75
CA TYR A 232 -12.53 11.35 4.65
C TYR A 232 -11.89 12.06 5.85
N SER A 233 -12.53 13.10 6.35
CA SER A 233 -12.09 13.84 7.55
C SER A 233 -12.37 13.06 8.83
N VAL A 234 -11.68 13.41 9.92
CA VAL A 234 -12.01 12.88 11.26
C VAL A 234 -13.39 13.39 11.72
N ALA A 235 -13.79 14.59 11.29
CA ALA A 235 -15.10 15.16 11.59
C ALA A 235 -16.26 14.27 11.12
N GLN A 236 -16.14 13.61 9.96
CA GLN A 236 -17.12 12.66 9.43
C GLN A 236 -17.34 11.42 10.31
N VAL A 237 -16.37 11.08 11.16
CA VAL A 237 -16.47 9.97 12.11
C VAL A 237 -17.36 10.34 13.31
N GLY A 238 -17.45 11.63 13.64
CA GLY A 238 -18.33 12.15 14.69
C GLY A 238 -17.89 11.77 16.12
N ILE A 239 -16.60 11.55 16.34
CA ILE A 239 -16.04 11.20 17.65
C ILE A 239 -15.30 12.41 18.23
N PRO A 240 -15.75 12.95 19.39
CA PRO A 240 -15.06 14.04 20.06
C PRO A 240 -13.62 13.66 20.44
N ASP A 241 -12.72 14.65 20.45
CA ASP A 241 -11.31 14.53 20.85
C ASP A 241 -10.45 13.55 20.02
N LEU A 242 -11.04 12.86 19.03
CA LEU A 242 -10.30 12.04 18.07
C LEU A 242 -9.52 12.97 17.15
N ARG A 243 -8.21 12.75 17.03
CA ARG A 243 -7.34 13.53 16.13
C ARG A 243 -6.95 12.78 14.87
N HIS A 244 -6.69 11.48 14.97
CA HIS A 244 -6.38 10.62 13.83
C HIS A 244 -6.44 9.14 14.25
N PHE A 245 -6.65 8.24 13.30
CA PHE A 245 -6.54 6.80 13.54
C PHE A 245 -6.07 6.04 12.31
N ILE A 246 -5.56 4.83 12.50
CA ILE A 246 -5.25 3.87 11.45
C ILE A 246 -5.93 2.56 11.83
N TYR A 247 -6.76 2.03 10.93
CA TYR A 247 -7.37 0.72 11.07
C TYR A 247 -6.94 -0.19 9.93
N LYS A 248 -6.39 -1.36 10.26
CA LYS A 248 -5.97 -2.39 9.33
C LYS A 248 -6.84 -3.62 9.49
N SER A 249 -7.43 -4.09 8.39
CA SER A 249 -8.10 -5.38 8.31
C SER A 249 -7.09 -6.46 7.93
N LYS A 250 -6.83 -7.42 8.82
CA LYS A 250 -5.83 -8.48 8.60
C LYS A 250 -6.27 -9.49 7.54
N SER A 251 -7.58 -9.72 7.40
CA SER A 251 -8.12 -10.67 6.42
C SER A 251 -7.99 -10.16 4.98
N SER A 252 -8.18 -8.86 4.76
CA SER A 252 -8.11 -8.25 3.43
C SER A 252 -6.72 -7.74 3.06
N GLY A 253 -5.83 -7.52 4.05
CA GLY A 253 -4.55 -6.85 3.81
C GLY A 253 -4.70 -5.37 3.42
N LEU A 254 -5.84 -4.77 3.77
CA LEU A 254 -6.17 -3.38 3.51
C LEU A 254 -6.22 -2.58 4.80
N PHE A 255 -5.95 -1.28 4.70
CA PHE A 255 -6.13 -0.35 5.81
C PHE A 255 -6.87 0.92 5.38
N THR A 256 -7.36 1.63 6.37
CA THR A 256 -7.99 2.94 6.22
C THR A 256 -7.50 3.89 7.31
N SER A 257 -7.37 5.17 6.95
CA SER A 257 -7.16 6.26 7.87
C SER A 257 -7.79 7.52 7.28
N PRO A 258 -8.23 8.47 8.12
CA PRO A 258 -8.72 9.75 7.65
C PRO A 258 -7.59 10.58 7.03
N GLU A 259 -7.95 11.71 6.45
CA GLU A 259 -6.98 12.72 6.06
C GLU A 259 -6.23 13.24 7.30
N ILE A 260 -4.99 13.66 7.09
CA ILE A 260 -4.21 14.28 8.16
C ILE A 260 -4.66 15.74 8.28
N GLU A 261 -5.32 16.06 9.38
CA GLU A 261 -5.88 17.38 9.68
C GLU A 261 -5.11 18.06 10.83
N ALA A 262 -5.48 19.30 11.17
CA ALA A 262 -4.90 20.00 12.33
C ALA A 262 -5.02 19.16 13.62
N PRO A 263 -3.96 19.06 14.45
CA PRO A 263 -2.75 19.88 14.47
C PRO A 263 -1.54 19.19 13.78
N TYR A 264 -1.75 18.45 12.69
CA TYR A 264 -0.67 17.76 11.96
C TYR A 264 -0.48 18.35 10.57
N VAL A 265 -0.35 19.67 10.48
CA VAL A 265 -0.28 20.36 9.19
C VAL A 265 1.16 20.45 8.72
N GLN A 266 2.08 20.74 9.63
CA GLN A 266 3.52 20.85 9.33
C GLN A 266 4.16 19.48 9.18
N GLU A 267 5.23 19.40 8.41
CA GLU A 267 5.88 18.12 8.11
C GLU A 267 6.45 17.46 9.38
N GLU A 268 7.02 18.25 10.29
CA GLU A 268 7.52 17.73 11.57
C GLU A 268 6.38 17.15 12.44
N GLU A 269 5.15 17.67 12.30
CA GLU A 269 3.99 17.16 13.02
C GLU A 269 3.49 15.85 12.41
N LYS A 270 3.56 15.70 11.09
CA LYS A 270 3.22 14.46 10.37
C LYS A 270 4.24 13.35 10.69
N GLU A 271 5.53 13.65 10.58
CA GLU A 271 6.61 12.73 10.97
C GLU A 271 6.44 12.27 12.42
N ARG A 272 6.11 13.21 13.30
CA ARG A 272 5.85 12.91 14.71
C ARG A 272 4.63 12.00 14.88
N LEU A 273 3.52 12.26 14.18
CA LEU A 273 2.34 11.40 14.21
C LEU A 273 2.67 9.98 13.76
N LEU A 274 3.38 9.83 12.63
CA LEU A 274 3.82 8.52 12.15
C LEU A 274 4.77 7.86 13.16
N GLY A 275 5.69 8.62 13.76
CA GLY A 275 6.60 8.13 14.82
C GLY A 275 5.86 7.63 16.06
N LEU A 276 4.70 8.22 16.42
CA LEU A 276 3.84 7.71 17.50
C LEU A 276 3.19 6.38 17.10
N TYR A 277 2.76 6.23 15.84
CA TYR A 277 2.25 4.95 15.34
C TYR A 277 3.33 3.87 15.26
N GLN A 278 4.53 4.21 14.80
CA GLN A 278 5.69 3.31 14.81
C GLN A 278 6.01 2.84 16.24
N TYR A 279 5.94 3.75 17.23
CA TYR A 279 6.10 3.40 18.64
C TYR A 279 5.03 2.40 19.10
N LEU A 280 3.74 2.67 18.89
CA LEU A 280 2.67 1.74 19.28
C LEU A 280 2.80 0.39 18.57
N HIS A 281 3.08 0.41 17.26
CA HIS A 281 3.28 -0.79 16.46
C HIS A 281 4.44 -1.64 17.01
N SER A 282 5.57 -1.01 17.35
CA SER A 282 6.73 -1.70 17.93
C SER A 282 6.42 -2.37 19.26
N ARG A 283 5.56 -1.76 20.09
CA ARG A 283 5.13 -2.31 21.38
C ARG A 283 4.13 -3.44 21.22
N ALA A 284 3.22 -3.33 20.25
CA ALA A 284 2.21 -4.33 19.99
C ALA A 284 2.80 -5.61 19.37
N HIS A 285 3.80 -5.46 18.49
CA HIS A 285 4.43 -6.56 17.75
C HIS A 285 5.78 -7.00 18.32
N ASN A 286 6.13 -6.57 19.53
CA ASN A 286 7.34 -7.04 20.19
C ASN A 286 7.26 -8.56 20.42
N SER A 287 8.17 -9.32 19.81
CA SER A 287 8.18 -10.79 19.84
C SER A 287 8.32 -11.37 21.25
N SER A 288 8.96 -10.65 22.18
CA SER A 288 9.16 -11.11 23.55
C SER A 288 7.93 -10.90 24.43
N ARG A 289 7.20 -9.79 24.24
CA ARG A 289 6.01 -9.43 25.02
C ARG A 289 5.03 -8.60 24.18
N PRO A 290 4.18 -9.24 23.36
CA PRO A 290 3.24 -8.53 22.52
C PRO A 290 2.10 -7.93 23.37
N LEU A 291 1.93 -6.62 23.30
CA LEU A 291 0.84 -5.92 24.00
C LEU A 291 -0.35 -5.72 23.06
N LYS A 292 -1.44 -6.45 23.32
CA LYS A 292 -2.65 -6.39 22.48
C LYS A 292 -3.49 -5.14 22.73
N ASN A 293 -3.43 -4.57 23.93
CA ASN A 293 -4.15 -3.35 24.32
C ASN A 293 -3.17 -2.40 24.99
N ILE A 294 -3.00 -1.22 24.42
CA ILE A 294 -2.09 -0.19 24.92
C ILE A 294 -2.89 1.09 25.08
N TYR A 295 -2.75 1.74 26.24
CA TYR A 295 -3.15 3.12 26.43
C TYR A 295 -1.95 3.87 26.98
N PHE A 296 -1.52 4.92 26.27
CA PHE A 296 -0.36 5.71 26.63
C PHE A 296 -0.76 7.18 26.69
N THR A 297 -0.54 7.81 27.84
CA THR A 297 -0.77 9.24 28.04
C THR A 297 0.51 10.01 27.75
N GLY A 298 0.50 10.79 26.68
CA GLY A 298 1.61 11.66 26.31
C GLY A 298 1.33 13.13 26.67
N PRO A 299 2.35 13.99 26.56
CA PRO A 299 2.20 15.42 26.86
C PRO A 299 1.34 16.15 25.81
N ARG A 300 1.36 15.69 24.55
CA ARG A 300 0.65 16.33 23.43
C ARG A 300 -0.50 15.50 22.87
N GLU A 301 -0.47 14.18 23.06
CA GLU A 301 -1.46 13.22 22.56
C GLU A 301 -1.64 12.07 23.54
N ASN A 302 -2.87 11.58 23.64
CA ASN A 302 -3.15 10.28 24.22
C ASN A 302 -3.24 9.24 23.09
N LEU A 303 -2.54 8.13 23.25
CA LEU A 303 -2.47 7.06 22.26
C LEU A 303 -3.18 5.82 22.76
N LEU A 304 -3.85 5.14 21.82
CA LEU A 304 -4.45 3.84 22.07
C LEU A 304 -4.10 2.90 20.94
N ALA A 305 -3.71 1.67 21.27
CA ALA A 305 -3.57 0.59 20.31
C ALA A 305 -4.40 -0.62 20.72
N TRP A 306 -5.09 -1.23 19.77
CA TRP A 306 -5.86 -2.45 19.94
C TRP A 306 -5.57 -3.42 18.79
N VAL A 307 -4.90 -4.52 19.11
CA VAL A 307 -4.49 -5.55 18.14
C VAL A 307 -5.20 -6.86 18.46
N THR A 308 -5.91 -7.40 17.47
CA THR A 308 -6.61 -8.68 17.53
C THR A 308 -6.13 -9.62 16.43
N SER A 309 -6.71 -10.81 16.32
CA SER A 309 -6.47 -11.71 15.17
C SER A 309 -7.11 -11.21 13.87
N ALA A 310 -8.17 -10.39 13.96
CA ALA A 310 -8.93 -9.91 12.81
C ALA A 310 -8.46 -8.53 12.30
N PHE A 311 -8.04 -7.65 13.21
CA PHE A 311 -7.69 -6.27 12.88
C PHE A 311 -6.60 -5.68 13.78
N GLU A 312 -6.05 -4.55 13.35
CA GLU A 312 -5.19 -3.67 14.16
C GLU A 312 -5.77 -2.26 14.11
N LEU A 313 -5.85 -1.62 15.26
CA LEU A 313 -6.34 -0.26 15.40
C LEU A 313 -5.33 0.57 16.21
N TYR A 314 -4.92 1.70 15.66
CA TYR A 314 -4.07 2.68 16.32
C TYR A 314 -4.75 4.03 16.30
N VAL A 315 -4.89 4.66 17.47
CA VAL A 315 -5.69 5.87 17.63
C VAL A 315 -4.90 6.94 18.35
N CYS A 316 -5.07 8.17 17.89
CA CYS A 316 -4.49 9.37 18.45
C CYS A 316 -5.60 10.32 18.90
N TYR A 317 -5.57 10.70 20.17
CA TYR A 317 -6.55 11.56 20.83
C TYR A 317 -5.90 12.84 21.36
N SER A 318 -6.76 13.84 21.59
CA SER A 318 -6.43 15.03 22.38
C SER A 318 -5.87 14.65 23.77
N PRO A 319 -4.87 15.39 24.29
CA PRO A 319 -4.27 15.10 25.59
C PRO A 319 -5.26 15.33 26.74
N LEU A 320 -6.32 16.11 26.51
CA LEU A 320 -7.39 16.37 27.48
C LEU A 320 -8.36 15.19 27.66
N GLY A 321 -8.31 14.19 26.77
CA GLY A 321 -9.19 13.03 26.82
C GLY A 321 -8.87 12.09 27.98
N THR A 322 -9.91 11.52 28.60
CA THR A 322 -9.75 10.50 29.66
C THR A 322 -9.64 9.09 29.07
N LYS A 323 -9.02 8.15 29.81
CA LYS A 323 -8.96 6.73 29.41
C LYS A 323 -10.34 6.13 29.15
N ALA A 324 -11.31 6.44 30.01
CA ALA A 324 -12.70 5.97 29.85
C ALA A 324 -13.35 6.55 28.58
N GLY A 325 -13.11 7.84 28.31
CA GLY A 325 -13.55 8.50 27.08
C GLY A 325 -12.94 7.85 25.83
N ALA A 326 -11.64 7.57 25.84
CA ALA A 326 -10.94 6.92 24.74
C ALA A 326 -11.48 5.51 24.45
N ILE A 327 -11.79 4.70 25.48
CA ILE A 327 -12.38 3.36 25.30
C ILE A 327 -13.79 3.46 24.69
N SER A 328 -14.61 4.40 25.18
CA SER A 328 -15.95 4.65 24.63
C SER A 328 -15.88 5.10 23.16
N ALA A 329 -14.93 5.99 22.85
CA ALA A 329 -14.65 6.46 21.51
C ALA A 329 -14.22 5.32 20.56
N VAL A 330 -13.32 4.42 20.98
CA VAL A 330 -12.94 3.24 20.18
C VAL A 330 -14.13 2.36 19.84
N ASN A 331 -15.05 2.14 20.80
CA ASN A 331 -16.25 1.35 20.53
C ASN A 331 -17.16 2.02 19.49
N LYS A 332 -17.29 3.35 19.53
CA LYS A 332 -18.02 4.11 18.50
C LYS A 332 -17.32 4.04 17.15
N LEU A 333 -15.99 4.16 17.14
CA LEU A 333 -15.16 4.07 15.93
C LEU A 333 -15.33 2.72 15.25
N MET A 334 -15.27 1.63 16.02
CA MET A 334 -15.48 0.28 15.48
C MET A 334 -16.88 0.10 14.88
N LYS A 335 -17.92 0.70 15.47
CA LYS A 335 -19.28 0.69 14.90
C LYS A 335 -19.34 1.49 13.59
N TRP A 336 -18.67 2.64 13.53
CA TRP A 336 -18.60 3.46 12.32
C TRP A 336 -17.86 2.74 11.19
N ILE A 337 -16.69 2.15 11.48
CA ILE A 337 -15.90 1.40 10.49
C ILE A 337 -16.72 0.23 9.92
N ARG A 338 -17.45 -0.50 10.77
CA ARG A 338 -18.34 -1.59 10.31
C ARG A 338 -19.48 -1.09 9.43
N LYS A 339 -20.03 0.10 9.71
CA LYS A 339 -21.08 0.71 8.89
C LYS A 339 -20.56 1.14 7.52
N GLU A 340 -19.33 1.66 7.47
CA GLU A 340 -18.68 2.14 6.23
C GLU A 340 -17.81 1.07 5.56
N GLU A 341 -17.90 -0.20 5.97
CA GLU A 341 -16.96 -1.25 5.59
C GLU A 341 -16.94 -1.48 4.06
N ASP A 342 -18.10 -1.54 3.41
CA ASP A 342 -18.22 -1.66 1.95
C ASP A 342 -17.67 -0.45 1.18
N ARG A 343 -17.64 0.71 1.84
CA ARG A 343 -17.10 1.94 1.26
C ARG A 343 -15.59 1.98 1.38
N LEU A 344 -15.05 1.56 2.52
CA LEU A 344 -13.63 1.71 2.89
C LEU A 344 -12.75 0.53 2.46
N PHE A 345 -13.32 -0.64 2.17
CA PHE A 345 -12.55 -1.84 1.86
C PHE A 345 -13.07 -2.56 0.61
N ILE A 346 -12.19 -3.36 0.00
CA ILE A 346 -12.57 -4.37 -1.00
C ILE A 346 -12.70 -5.70 -0.25
N LEU A 347 -13.92 -6.04 0.17
CA LEU A 347 -14.17 -7.24 0.99
C LEU A 347 -14.05 -8.54 0.20
N THR A 348 -14.44 -8.53 -1.07
CA THR A 348 -14.36 -9.69 -1.94
C THR A 348 -13.86 -9.25 -3.31
N PRO A 349 -12.54 -9.33 -3.57
CA PRO A 349 -12.00 -9.07 -4.89
C PRO A 349 -12.62 -10.04 -5.90
N GLN A 350 -13.12 -9.53 -7.03
CA GLN A 350 -13.72 -10.38 -8.05
C GLN A 350 -12.66 -11.28 -8.71
N THR A 351 -13.10 -12.44 -9.18
CA THR A 351 -12.26 -13.40 -9.91
C THR A 351 -12.73 -13.53 -11.35
N TYR A 352 -11.80 -13.71 -12.30
CA TYR A 352 -12.16 -13.91 -13.72
C TYR A 352 -13.02 -15.12 -14.03
#